data_AF-A0A936WI27-F1
#
_entry.id   AF-A0A936WI27-F1
#
_cell.length_a   1.000
_cell.length_b   1.000
_cell.length_c   1.000
_cell.angle_alpha   90.00
_cell.angle_beta   90.00
_cell.angle_gamma   90.00
#
_symmetry.space_group_name_H-M   'P 1'
#
loop_
_entity.id
_entity.type
_entity.pdbx_description
1 polymer ?
#
loop_
_entity_poly.entity_id
_entity_poly.type
_entity_poly.pdbx_seq_one_letter_code
_entity_poly.pdbx_strand_id
1 'polypeptide(L)'
;MSETVKLSGQLVYSAGNNDISLIELRSLKYYSLGLFSTDSINHLTKLSDRVILFEDCTGIRKPNCLLREFDIDAKTSSTLRSGYLPTYIPESKTLLFYDLDEGSGQKWLYVADMRTPSIAQKIAKAPADMVLPNSLTYPLITQPLQISNDEVIFVGEDQDLWIFQISNSKLTPTGIKASAPYVWRKRTQQLISYNWKSQEFYQITLKTGHAEKLPQLKGASGLVYLPNDDVIIYGKSRMRILISETYDIFAYSFNTKKEIKLRTSSHISSGVWLP
;
A
#
# COMPACT_ATOMS: atom_id res chain seq x y z
N MET A 1 4.75 3.79 -35.54
CA MET A 1 5.74 3.34 -34.54
C MET A 1 5.04 3.29 -33.19
N SER A 2 5.08 2.16 -32.48
CA SER A 2 4.43 2.03 -31.18
C SER A 2 5.25 2.75 -30.11
N GLU A 3 4.73 3.86 -29.56
CA GLU A 3 5.28 4.46 -28.34
C GLU A 3 5.42 3.39 -27.25
N THR A 4 6.65 3.17 -26.83
CA THR A 4 7.04 2.30 -25.72
C THR A 4 7.00 3.13 -24.44
N VAL A 5 6.31 2.64 -23.41
CA VAL A 5 6.31 3.27 -22.09
C VAL A 5 7.75 3.18 -21.55
N LYS A 6 8.47 4.32 -21.49
CA LYS A 6 9.81 4.39 -20.91
C LYS A 6 9.66 4.63 -19.41
N LEU A 7 10.06 3.65 -18.60
CA LEU A 7 10.04 3.74 -17.14
C LEU A 7 11.45 3.96 -16.59
N SER A 8 11.55 4.71 -15.50
CA SER A 8 12.81 4.95 -14.76
C SER A 8 12.65 4.74 -13.27
N GLY A 9 13.77 4.59 -12.58
CA GLY A 9 13.83 4.27 -11.15
C GLY A 9 13.79 2.77 -10.88
N GLN A 10 13.50 2.43 -9.64
CA GLN A 10 13.51 1.08 -9.10
C GLN A 10 12.16 0.77 -8.46
N LEU A 11 11.64 -0.42 -8.70
CA LEU A 11 10.53 -0.99 -7.94
C LEU A 11 11.09 -1.90 -6.86
N VAL A 12 10.94 -1.53 -5.61
CA VAL A 12 11.22 -2.40 -4.47
C VAL A 12 9.90 -2.98 -3.99
N TYR A 13 9.80 -4.30 -3.91
CA TYR A 13 8.52 -4.97 -3.69
C TYR A 13 8.67 -6.29 -2.93
N SER A 14 7.56 -6.72 -2.35
CA SER A 14 7.38 -8.06 -1.78
C SER A 14 6.30 -8.81 -2.55
N ALA A 15 6.46 -10.12 -2.71
CA ALA A 15 5.45 -11.00 -3.29
C ALA A 15 4.39 -11.46 -2.26
N GLY A 16 4.44 -10.96 -1.01
CA GLY A 16 3.58 -11.42 0.09
C GLY A 16 4.15 -12.61 0.87
N ASN A 17 5.44 -12.89 0.65
CA ASN A 17 6.25 -13.88 1.37
C ASN A 17 7.29 -13.13 2.22
N ASN A 18 8.36 -13.80 2.61
CA ASN A 18 9.37 -13.28 3.53
C ASN A 18 10.60 -12.68 2.83
N ASP A 19 10.54 -12.38 1.53
CA ASP A 19 11.63 -11.73 0.80
C ASP A 19 11.23 -10.34 0.27
N ILE A 20 12.26 -9.50 0.12
CA ILE A 20 12.14 -8.22 -0.57
C ILE A 20 13.02 -8.27 -1.81
N SER A 21 12.42 -7.84 -2.92
CA SER A 21 12.98 -7.91 -4.26
C SER A 21 13.03 -6.51 -4.90
N LEU A 22 13.89 -6.34 -5.89
CA LEU A 22 14.06 -5.10 -6.66
C LEU A 22 14.01 -5.37 -8.16
N ILE A 23 13.32 -4.51 -8.91
CA ILE A 23 13.40 -4.44 -10.38
C ILE A 23 13.88 -3.06 -10.80
N GLU A 24 14.97 -3.00 -11.55
CA GLU A 24 15.39 -1.78 -12.26
C GLU A 24 14.47 -1.56 -13.46
N LEU A 25 13.67 -0.50 -13.46
CA LEU A 25 12.57 -0.36 -14.44
C LEU A 25 13.06 -0.10 -15.87
N ARG A 26 14.25 0.47 -16.04
CA ARG A 26 14.85 0.74 -17.36
C ARG A 26 15.46 -0.50 -18.00
N SER A 27 16.14 -1.33 -17.20
CA SER A 27 16.88 -2.51 -17.68
C SER A 27 16.08 -3.81 -17.51
N LEU A 28 15.01 -3.76 -16.71
CA LEU A 28 14.24 -4.90 -16.21
C LEU A 28 15.09 -5.95 -15.47
N LYS A 29 16.28 -5.56 -15.00
CA LYS A 29 17.12 -6.41 -14.16
C LYS A 29 16.48 -6.59 -12.79
N TYR A 30 16.66 -7.78 -12.25
CA TYR A 30 16.07 -8.20 -10.99
C TYR A 30 17.12 -8.58 -9.98
N TYR A 31 16.87 -8.22 -8.72
CA TYR A 31 17.74 -8.46 -7.60
C TYR A 31 16.92 -8.91 -6.40
N SER A 32 17.40 -9.93 -5.69
CA SER A 32 16.92 -10.22 -4.33
C SER A 32 17.69 -9.33 -3.37
N LEU A 33 16.96 -8.56 -2.54
CA LEU A 33 17.55 -7.65 -1.57
C LEU A 33 17.79 -8.35 -0.23
N GLY A 34 16.87 -9.23 0.20
CA GLY A 34 17.02 -9.98 1.44
C GLY A 34 15.87 -10.94 1.72
N LEU A 35 16.14 -11.91 2.60
CA LEU A 35 15.19 -12.85 3.18
C LEU A 35 15.10 -12.57 4.68
N PHE A 36 13.87 -12.49 5.21
CA PHE A 36 13.60 -12.08 6.59
C PHE A 36 12.95 -13.21 7.38
N SER A 37 13.17 -13.21 8.69
CA SER A 37 12.57 -14.16 9.64
C SER A 37 11.13 -13.78 10.00
N THR A 38 10.30 -13.53 8.99
CA THR A 38 8.88 -13.16 9.11
C THR A 38 8.02 -14.12 8.29
N ASP A 39 6.72 -14.21 8.55
CA ASP A 39 5.85 -15.11 7.77
C ASP A 39 5.53 -14.51 6.39
N SER A 40 5.30 -13.20 6.36
CA SER A 40 4.89 -12.46 5.16
C SER A 40 5.14 -10.97 5.31
N ILE A 41 5.60 -10.34 4.23
CA ILE A 41 5.74 -8.89 4.11
C ILE A 41 4.66 -8.41 3.15
N ASN A 42 3.55 -7.89 3.68
CA ASN A 42 2.40 -7.49 2.85
C ASN A 42 2.34 -5.99 2.61
N HIS A 43 3.09 -5.18 3.36
CA HIS A 43 3.03 -3.73 3.30
C HIS A 43 4.40 -3.10 3.42
N LEU A 44 4.73 -2.27 2.44
CA LEU A 44 5.95 -1.47 2.37
C LEU A 44 5.55 0.01 2.36
N THR A 45 6.39 0.86 2.97
CA THR A 45 6.36 2.30 2.74
C THR A 45 7.77 2.84 2.61
N LYS A 46 7.93 3.90 1.83
CA LYS A 46 9.23 4.50 1.54
C LYS A 46 9.58 5.47 2.66
N LEU A 47 10.70 5.24 3.37
CA LEU A 47 11.24 6.20 4.33
C LEU A 47 12.18 7.20 3.64
N SER A 48 13.02 6.71 2.73
CA SER A 48 13.93 7.50 1.91
C SER A 48 14.20 6.80 0.58
N ASP A 49 15.11 7.33 -0.24
CA ASP A 49 15.54 6.66 -1.49
C ASP A 49 16.34 5.37 -1.25
N ARG A 50 16.71 5.05 0.00
CA ARG A 50 17.49 3.86 0.36
C ARG A 50 16.89 3.04 1.49
N VAL A 51 15.91 3.59 2.20
CA VAL A 51 15.31 2.96 3.37
C VAL A 51 13.82 2.78 3.16
N ILE A 52 13.34 1.58 3.43
CA ILE A 52 11.93 1.24 3.45
C ILE A 52 11.52 0.82 4.86
N LEU A 53 10.24 1.04 5.19
CA LEU A 53 9.61 0.43 6.35
C LEU A 53 8.72 -0.70 5.90
N PHE A 54 8.67 -1.76 6.69
CA PHE A 54 7.78 -2.88 6.49
C PHE A 54 7.33 -3.48 7.81
N GLU A 55 6.23 -4.21 7.77
CA GLU A 55 5.76 -4.98 8.92
C GLU A 55 6.41 -6.37 8.96
N ASP A 56 6.85 -6.76 10.15
CA ASP A 56 7.33 -8.09 10.49
C ASP A 56 6.31 -8.74 11.44
N CYS A 57 5.49 -9.60 10.85
CA CYS A 57 4.42 -10.33 11.52
C CYS A 57 4.72 -11.83 11.46
N THR A 58 5.00 -12.46 12.60
CA THR A 58 5.05 -13.92 12.75
C THR A 58 3.76 -14.43 13.41
N GLY A 59 3.37 -15.68 13.18
CA GLY A 59 2.14 -16.28 13.75
C GLY A 59 2.04 -16.15 15.28
N ILE A 60 3.16 -16.24 15.99
CA ILE A 60 3.24 -16.07 17.46
C ILE A 60 3.07 -14.60 17.88
N ARG A 61 3.40 -13.67 16.99
CA ARG A 61 3.39 -12.23 17.26
C ARG A 61 2.06 -11.59 16.95
N LYS A 62 1.17 -12.19 16.15
CA LYS A 62 -0.14 -11.58 15.84
C LYS A 62 -0.97 -11.43 17.13
N PRO A 63 -1.52 -10.23 17.42
CA PRO A 63 -1.61 -9.05 16.54
C PRO A 63 -0.45 -8.02 16.66
N ASN A 64 0.51 -8.25 17.58
CA ASN A 64 1.67 -7.41 17.88
C ASN A 64 2.83 -7.58 16.88
N CYS A 65 2.65 -7.10 15.65
CA CYS A 65 3.73 -7.04 14.66
C CYS A 65 4.79 -5.99 15.03
N LEU A 66 5.96 -6.07 14.40
CA LEU A 66 6.98 -5.04 14.48
C LEU A 66 7.07 -4.26 13.17
N LEU A 67 7.27 -2.96 13.27
CA LEU A 67 7.73 -2.14 12.16
C LEU A 67 9.26 -2.22 12.10
N ARG A 68 9.79 -2.52 10.91
CA ARG A 68 11.22 -2.64 10.66
C ARG A 68 11.66 -1.64 9.62
N GLU A 69 12.84 -1.06 9.87
CA GLU A 69 13.60 -0.35 8.86
C GLU A 69 14.48 -1.34 8.10
N PHE A 70 14.60 -1.15 6.79
CA PHE A 70 15.55 -1.88 5.96
C PHE A 70 16.30 -0.91 5.06
N ASP A 71 17.62 -0.85 5.23
CA ASP A 71 18.53 -0.15 4.34
C ASP A 71 18.87 -1.07 3.16
N ILE A 72 18.51 -0.63 1.96
CA ILE A 72 18.62 -1.41 0.71
C ILE A 72 20.09 -1.65 0.34
N ASP A 73 20.94 -0.65 0.54
CA ASP A 73 22.35 -0.69 0.12
C ASP A 73 23.17 -1.50 1.13
N ALA A 74 23.00 -1.22 2.42
CA ALA A 74 23.68 -1.92 3.51
C ALA A 74 23.12 -3.33 3.74
N LYS A 75 21.90 -3.61 3.25
CA LYS A 75 21.14 -4.84 3.50
C LYS A 75 20.99 -5.16 4.98
N THR A 76 20.85 -4.12 5.80
CA THR A 76 20.68 -4.23 7.24
C THR A 76 19.25 -3.87 7.63
N SER A 77 18.71 -4.56 8.63
CA SER A 77 17.39 -4.26 9.18
C SER A 77 17.41 -4.11 10.70
N SER A 78 16.72 -3.09 11.19
CA SER A 78 16.51 -2.78 12.60
C SER A 78 15.02 -2.75 12.92
N THR A 79 14.67 -3.03 14.17
CA THR A 79 13.32 -2.80 14.69
C THR A 79 13.16 -1.33 15.01
N LEU A 80 12.07 -0.73 14.53
CA LEU A 80 11.68 0.64 14.84
C LEU A 80 10.76 0.71 16.06
N ARG A 81 9.65 -0.05 16.01
CA ARG A 81 8.60 -0.07 17.06
C ARG A 81 7.60 -1.22 16.83
N SER A 82 6.63 -1.38 17.73
CA SER A 82 5.43 -2.18 17.47
C SER A 82 4.49 -1.49 16.48
N GLY A 83 3.73 -2.29 15.74
CA GLY A 83 2.70 -1.84 14.81
C GLY A 83 2.72 -2.61 13.49
N TYR A 84 1.73 -2.32 12.64
CA TYR A 84 1.57 -2.91 11.31
C TYR A 84 0.97 -1.87 10.34
N LEU A 85 0.99 -2.14 9.03
CA LEU A 85 0.53 -1.23 7.97
C LEU A 85 1.19 0.17 8.02
N PRO A 86 2.54 0.27 7.97
CA PRO A 86 3.22 1.56 8.14
C PRO A 86 3.00 2.50 6.95
N THR A 87 2.75 3.78 7.20
CA THR A 87 2.74 4.84 6.20
C THR A 87 3.59 6.00 6.67
N TYR A 88 4.64 6.32 5.93
CA TYR A 88 5.50 7.46 6.23
C TYR A 88 5.19 8.66 5.34
N ILE A 89 5.13 9.84 5.97
CA ILE A 89 4.92 11.14 5.34
C ILE A 89 6.23 11.94 5.49
N PRO A 90 7.06 12.03 4.43
CA PRO A 90 8.38 12.65 4.53
C PRO A 90 8.37 14.11 4.96
N GLU A 91 7.42 14.88 4.46
CA GLU A 91 7.37 16.34 4.66
C GLU A 91 7.14 16.72 6.12
N SER A 92 6.30 15.96 6.84
CA SER A 92 5.99 16.16 8.25
C SER A 92 6.79 15.26 9.18
N LYS A 93 7.62 14.36 8.63
CA LYS A 93 8.32 13.27 9.34
C LYS A 93 7.36 12.42 10.18
N THR A 94 6.17 12.18 9.66
CA THR A 94 5.10 11.51 10.38
C THR A 94 4.99 10.05 9.97
N LEU A 95 4.91 9.16 10.94
CA LEU A 95 4.60 7.74 10.74
C LEU A 95 3.18 7.48 11.23
N LEU A 96 2.36 6.88 10.36
CA LEU A 96 1.08 6.29 10.71
C LEU A 96 1.17 4.78 10.66
N PHE A 97 0.48 4.11 11.57
CA PHE A 97 0.48 2.66 11.68
C PHE A 97 -0.71 2.23 12.55
N TYR A 98 -1.12 0.98 12.40
CA TYR A 98 -2.08 0.38 13.31
C TYR A 98 -1.37 -0.40 14.42
N ASP A 99 -1.91 -0.38 15.62
CA ASP A 99 -1.44 -1.20 16.74
C ASP A 99 -2.60 -1.55 17.68
N LEU A 100 -2.39 -2.54 18.55
CA LEU A 100 -3.32 -2.81 19.65
C LEU A 100 -3.15 -1.78 20.76
N ASP A 101 -4.27 -1.30 21.26
CA ASP A 101 -4.31 -0.59 22.53
C ASP A 101 -4.28 -1.58 23.68
N GLU A 102 -3.21 -1.59 24.49
CA GLU A 102 -3.05 -2.52 25.61
C GLU A 102 -4.20 -2.46 26.63
N GLY A 103 -4.79 -1.28 26.84
CA GLY A 103 -5.88 -1.10 27.81
C GLY A 103 -7.22 -1.67 27.36
N SER A 104 -7.54 -1.57 26.07
CA SER A 104 -8.85 -1.99 25.52
C SER A 104 -8.80 -3.26 24.67
N GLY A 105 -7.61 -3.71 24.27
CA GLY A 105 -7.42 -4.78 23.29
C GLY A 105 -7.92 -4.45 21.88
N GLN A 106 -8.30 -3.19 21.63
CA GLN A 106 -8.82 -2.75 20.33
C GLN A 106 -7.69 -2.27 19.42
N LYS A 107 -7.88 -2.42 18.11
CA LYS A 107 -6.95 -1.90 17.10
C LYS A 107 -7.22 -0.41 16.87
N TRP A 108 -6.17 0.40 16.87
CA TRP A 108 -6.24 1.84 16.64
C TRP A 108 -5.23 2.25 15.58
N LEU A 109 -5.58 3.25 14.78
CA LEU A 109 -4.64 4.02 13.98
C LEU A 109 -3.92 5.00 14.92
N TYR A 110 -2.60 4.95 14.89
CA TYR A 110 -1.72 5.82 15.64
C TYR A 110 -0.92 6.72 14.71
N VAL A 111 -0.45 7.84 15.26
CA VAL A 111 0.51 8.75 14.63
C VAL A 111 1.72 8.92 15.54
N ALA A 112 2.92 8.99 14.97
CA ALA A 112 4.17 9.29 15.67
C ALA A 112 5.09 10.19 14.82
N ASP A 113 5.91 11.03 15.48
CA ASP A 113 7.04 11.70 14.80
C ASP A 113 8.20 10.69 14.69
N MET A 114 8.78 10.55 13.49
CA MET A 114 9.92 9.65 13.25
C MET A 114 11.17 10.01 14.03
N ARG A 115 11.28 11.23 14.58
CA ARG A 115 12.35 11.61 15.51
C ARG A 115 12.17 11.01 16.90
N THR A 116 10.95 10.70 17.28
CA THR A 116 10.58 10.09 18.57
C THR A 116 9.56 8.98 18.35
N PRO A 117 9.90 7.92 17.60
CA PRO A 117 8.95 6.92 17.12
C PRO A 117 8.35 6.08 18.24
N SER A 118 8.89 6.13 19.47
CA SER A 118 8.32 5.47 20.64
C SER A 118 7.11 6.19 21.23
N ILE A 119 6.92 7.49 20.93
CA ILE A 119 5.80 8.29 21.43
C ILE A 119 4.74 8.35 20.33
N ALA A 120 3.55 7.81 20.60
CA ALA A 120 2.46 7.75 19.65
C ALA A 120 1.15 8.28 20.21
N GLN A 121 0.35 8.91 19.35
CA GLN A 121 -0.98 9.39 19.67
C GLN A 121 -2.02 8.57 18.92
N LYS A 122 -3.10 8.17 19.62
CA LYS A 122 -4.28 7.55 19.00
C LYS A 122 -5.02 8.56 18.15
N ILE A 123 -5.35 8.19 16.91
CA ILE A 123 -6.08 9.04 15.97
C ILE A 123 -7.51 8.55 15.78
N ALA A 124 -7.67 7.31 15.37
CA ALA A 124 -8.98 6.74 15.05
C ALA A 124 -9.00 5.25 15.37
N LYS A 125 -10.15 4.75 15.79
CA LYS A 125 -10.33 3.31 15.98
C LYS A 125 -10.37 2.62 14.62
N ALA A 126 -9.73 1.45 14.52
CA ALA A 126 -9.71 0.69 13.28
C ALA A 126 -11.08 0.06 12.99
N PRO A 127 -11.47 -0.11 11.71
CA PRO A 127 -12.68 -0.83 11.36
C PRO A 127 -12.62 -2.28 11.83
N ALA A 128 -13.76 -2.78 12.30
CA ALA A 128 -13.94 -4.20 12.52
C ALA A 128 -13.92 -4.96 11.18
N ASP A 129 -13.47 -6.22 11.22
CA ASP A 129 -13.56 -7.08 10.05
C ASP A 129 -15.03 -7.29 9.67
N MET A 130 -15.32 -7.27 8.37
CA MET A 130 -16.67 -7.50 7.88
C MET A 130 -16.94 -8.99 7.78
N VAL A 131 -18.02 -9.47 8.39
CA VAL A 131 -18.47 -10.85 8.20
C VAL A 131 -19.30 -10.92 6.91
N LEU A 132 -18.80 -11.66 5.93
CA LEU A 132 -19.49 -11.91 4.66
C LEU A 132 -20.66 -12.90 4.86
N PRO A 133 -21.64 -12.97 3.93
CA PRO A 133 -22.78 -13.88 4.04
C PRO A 133 -22.41 -15.37 4.17
N ASN A 134 -21.22 -15.74 3.68
CA ASN A 134 -20.66 -17.09 3.79
C ASN A 134 -19.87 -17.30 5.10
N SER A 135 -20.00 -16.42 6.08
CA SER A 135 -19.29 -16.42 7.36
C SER A 135 -17.76 -16.22 7.27
N LEU A 136 -17.21 -15.91 6.09
CA LEU A 136 -15.82 -15.51 5.97
C LEU A 136 -15.64 -14.07 6.48
N THR A 137 -14.54 -13.82 7.18
CA THR A 137 -14.15 -12.46 7.58
C THR A 137 -13.37 -11.79 6.45
N TYR A 138 -13.72 -10.55 6.15
CA TYR A 138 -13.00 -9.70 5.22
C TYR A 138 -12.33 -8.56 6.00
N PRO A 139 -10.99 -8.46 5.99
CA PRO A 139 -10.30 -7.40 6.72
C PRO A 139 -10.56 -6.06 6.05
N LEU A 140 -11.12 -5.11 6.81
CA LEU A 140 -11.36 -3.74 6.33
C LEU A 140 -10.21 -2.78 6.62
N ILE A 141 -9.31 -3.17 7.51
CA ILE A 141 -8.11 -2.38 7.83
C ILE A 141 -7.18 -2.43 6.63
N THR A 142 -6.80 -1.26 6.15
CA THR A 142 -5.89 -1.06 5.01
C THR A 142 -4.85 -0.02 5.37
N GLN A 143 -3.75 0.01 4.63
CA GLN A 143 -2.66 0.95 4.86
C GLN A 143 -3.19 2.38 4.66
N PRO A 144 -2.97 3.31 5.61
CA PRO A 144 -3.31 4.72 5.39
C PRO A 144 -2.59 5.24 4.15
N LEU A 145 -3.26 6.04 3.34
CA LEU A 145 -2.70 6.51 2.07
C LEU A 145 -2.47 8.03 2.13
N GLN A 146 -1.25 8.47 1.81
CA GLN A 146 -0.95 9.89 1.66
C GLN A 146 -1.69 10.48 0.46
N ILE A 147 -2.46 11.55 0.68
CA ILE A 147 -3.15 12.30 -0.39
C ILE A 147 -2.64 13.74 -0.54
N SER A 148 -1.96 14.28 0.47
CA SER A 148 -1.19 15.52 0.36
C SER A 148 -0.01 15.50 1.33
N ASN A 149 0.76 16.59 1.41
CA ASN A 149 1.88 16.69 2.37
C ASN A 149 1.38 16.76 3.83
N ASP A 150 0.09 17.04 4.04
CA ASP A 150 -0.52 17.24 5.36
C ASP A 150 -1.75 16.35 5.59
N GLU A 151 -2.12 15.51 4.62
CA GLU A 151 -3.36 14.73 4.68
C GLU A 151 -3.14 13.28 4.28
N VAL A 152 -3.80 12.40 5.03
CA VAL A 152 -3.87 10.97 4.77
C VAL A 152 -5.32 10.51 4.78
N ILE A 153 -5.62 9.52 3.97
CA ILE A 153 -6.95 8.91 3.88
C ILE A 153 -6.90 7.45 4.32
N PHE A 154 -7.91 7.00 5.06
CA PHE A 154 -8.01 5.63 5.55
C PHE A 154 -9.48 5.23 5.77
N VAL A 155 -9.73 3.94 5.96
CA VAL A 155 -11.08 3.43 6.28
C VAL A 155 -11.33 3.59 7.79
N GLY A 156 -12.37 4.32 8.16
CA GLY A 156 -12.81 4.51 9.54
C GLY A 156 -13.70 3.37 10.06
N GLU A 157 -13.98 3.38 11.37
CA GLU A 157 -14.83 2.37 12.03
C GLU A 157 -16.24 2.25 11.41
N ASP A 158 -16.78 3.36 10.91
CA ASP A 158 -18.07 3.46 10.25
C ASP A 158 -18.06 3.06 8.76
N GLN A 159 -16.93 2.53 8.29
CA GLN A 159 -16.67 2.12 6.90
C GLN A 159 -16.69 3.27 5.88
N ASP A 160 -16.67 4.52 6.35
CA ASP A 160 -16.40 5.69 5.52
C ASP A 160 -14.89 5.85 5.31
N LEU A 161 -14.50 6.50 4.23
CA LEU A 161 -13.16 7.03 4.11
C LEU A 161 -13.07 8.32 4.93
N TRP A 162 -12.06 8.38 5.79
CA TRP A 162 -11.74 9.53 6.62
C TRP A 162 -10.45 10.17 6.16
N ILE A 163 -10.41 11.50 6.15
CA ILE A 163 -9.20 12.28 5.96
C ILE A 163 -8.73 12.74 7.33
N PHE A 164 -7.47 12.41 7.67
CA PHE A 164 -6.76 12.98 8.81
C PHE A 164 -5.78 14.04 8.34
N GLN A 165 -5.94 15.25 8.88
CA GLN A 165 -5.04 16.36 8.67
C GLN A 165 -3.99 16.42 9.79
N ILE A 166 -2.72 16.30 9.43
CA ILE A 166 -1.60 16.10 10.36
C ILE A 166 -1.36 17.36 11.20
N SER A 167 -1.32 18.54 10.57
CA SER A 167 -0.97 19.81 11.21
C SER A 167 -1.89 20.23 12.36
N ASN A 168 -3.17 19.86 12.32
CA ASN A 168 -4.16 20.25 13.32
C ASN A 168 -4.91 19.07 13.94
N SER A 169 -4.50 17.83 13.62
CA SER A 169 -5.13 16.60 14.08
C SER A 169 -6.64 16.50 13.77
N LYS A 170 -7.13 17.15 12.71
CA LYS A 170 -8.54 17.14 12.35
C LYS A 170 -8.91 15.89 11.56
N LEU A 171 -10.02 15.27 11.92
CA LEU A 171 -10.65 14.18 11.20
C LEU A 171 -11.88 14.67 10.44
N THR A 172 -11.96 14.36 9.14
CA THR A 172 -13.09 14.74 8.28
C THR A 172 -13.59 13.53 7.49
N PRO A 173 -14.87 13.12 7.64
CA PRO A 173 -15.44 12.06 6.83
C PRO A 173 -15.67 12.53 5.39
N THR A 174 -15.54 11.62 4.43
CA THR A 174 -15.72 11.95 3.00
C THR A 174 -17.10 11.59 2.46
N GLY A 175 -17.85 10.73 3.16
CA GLY A 175 -19.09 10.13 2.66
C GLY A 175 -18.88 8.99 1.66
N ILE A 176 -17.62 8.65 1.32
CA ILE A 176 -17.27 7.58 0.40
C ILE A 176 -17.15 6.27 1.17
N LYS A 177 -18.19 5.44 1.07
CA LYS A 177 -18.24 4.13 1.74
C LYS A 177 -17.85 2.98 0.82
N ALA A 178 -17.64 1.81 1.44
CA ALA A 178 -17.37 0.57 0.71
C ALA A 178 -16.11 0.62 -0.16
N SER A 179 -15.11 1.44 0.22
CA SER A 179 -13.97 1.80 -0.61
C SER A 179 -12.67 1.73 0.21
N ALA A 180 -11.73 0.90 -0.23
CA ALA A 180 -10.41 0.77 0.38
C ALA A 180 -9.39 1.60 -0.44
N PRO A 181 -8.65 2.54 0.17
CA PRO A 181 -7.70 3.37 -0.57
C PRO A 181 -6.46 2.55 -0.94
N TYR A 182 -5.97 2.68 -2.17
CA TYR A 182 -4.75 1.99 -2.64
C TYR A 182 -3.71 2.95 -3.18
N VAL A 183 -4.10 3.90 -4.03
CA VAL A 183 -3.17 4.79 -4.72
C VAL A 183 -3.74 6.20 -4.82
N TRP A 184 -2.92 7.20 -4.56
CA TRP A 184 -3.24 8.60 -4.83
C TRP A 184 -2.56 9.06 -6.11
N ARG A 185 -3.36 9.38 -7.13
CA ARG A 185 -2.84 9.93 -8.39
C ARG A 185 -2.57 11.42 -8.22
N LYS A 186 -1.40 11.76 -7.67
CA LYS A 186 -1.00 13.15 -7.38
C LYS A 186 -1.20 14.11 -8.56
N ARG A 187 -1.00 13.64 -9.80
CA ARG A 187 -1.16 14.45 -11.02
C ARG A 187 -2.60 14.88 -11.28
N THR A 188 -3.58 14.00 -11.02
CA THR A 188 -5.00 14.25 -11.31
C THR A 188 -5.84 14.47 -10.05
N GLN A 189 -5.25 14.32 -8.86
CA GLN A 189 -5.93 14.45 -7.56
C GLN A 189 -7.11 13.46 -7.44
N GLN A 190 -6.86 12.22 -7.87
CA GLN A 190 -7.85 11.14 -7.84
C GLN A 190 -7.36 9.98 -6.98
N LEU A 191 -8.27 9.44 -6.18
CA LEU A 191 -8.04 8.24 -5.39
C LEU A 191 -8.35 7.01 -6.24
N ILE A 192 -7.39 6.12 -6.43
CA ILE A 192 -7.68 4.75 -6.83
C ILE A 192 -8.01 3.95 -5.59
N SER A 193 -9.18 3.34 -5.59
CA SER A 193 -9.67 2.53 -4.49
C SER A 193 -10.30 1.24 -4.97
N TYR A 194 -10.26 0.22 -4.11
CA TYR A 194 -10.95 -1.04 -4.32
C TYR A 194 -12.30 -1.01 -3.62
N ASN A 195 -13.38 -1.24 -4.35
CA ASN A 195 -14.70 -1.32 -3.77
C ASN A 195 -15.02 -2.78 -3.41
N TRP A 196 -15.03 -3.12 -2.12
CA TRP A 196 -15.18 -4.51 -1.67
C TRP A 196 -16.59 -5.09 -1.87
N LYS A 197 -17.62 -4.27 -2.12
CA LYS A 197 -18.96 -4.75 -2.47
C LYS A 197 -19.07 -5.20 -3.92
N SER A 198 -18.49 -4.42 -4.83
CA SER A 198 -18.49 -4.72 -6.28
C SER A 198 -17.28 -5.53 -6.73
N GLN A 199 -16.25 -5.64 -5.88
CA GLN A 199 -14.98 -6.28 -6.15
C GLN A 199 -14.21 -5.68 -7.34
N GLU A 200 -14.31 -4.36 -7.51
CA GLU A 200 -13.75 -3.64 -8.66
C GLU A 200 -12.96 -2.41 -8.21
N PHE A 201 -11.98 -2.00 -9.02
CA PHE A 201 -11.24 -0.76 -8.81
C PHE A 201 -11.96 0.43 -9.44
N TYR A 202 -11.94 1.55 -8.73
CA TYR A 202 -12.47 2.83 -9.17
C TYR A 202 -11.41 3.91 -9.03
N GLN A 203 -11.44 4.91 -9.91
CA GLN A 203 -10.84 6.21 -9.65
C GLN A 203 -11.92 7.18 -9.17
N ILE A 204 -11.68 7.84 -8.05
CA ILE A 204 -12.64 8.69 -7.36
C ILE A 204 -12.08 10.10 -7.20
N THR A 205 -12.86 11.10 -7.60
CA THR A 205 -12.58 12.51 -7.29
C THR A 205 -13.15 12.84 -5.91
N LEU A 206 -12.28 12.99 -4.90
CA LEU A 206 -12.70 13.14 -3.48
C LEU A 206 -13.73 14.27 -3.26
N LYS A 207 -13.54 15.42 -3.92
CA LYS A 207 -14.41 16.60 -3.75
C LYS A 207 -15.85 16.37 -4.23
N THR A 208 -16.04 15.58 -5.28
CA THR A 208 -17.35 15.38 -5.92
C THR A 208 -17.94 14.00 -5.65
N GLY A 209 -17.15 13.05 -5.13
CA GLY A 209 -17.53 11.65 -5.01
C GLY A 209 -17.71 10.94 -6.36
N HIS A 210 -17.39 11.60 -7.48
CA HIS A 210 -17.53 11.00 -8.80
C HIS A 210 -16.54 9.83 -8.94
N ALA A 211 -17.06 8.67 -9.31
CA ALA A 211 -16.30 7.42 -9.41
C ALA A 211 -16.40 6.84 -10.83
N GLU A 212 -15.25 6.51 -11.42
CA GLU A 212 -15.14 5.83 -12.71
C GLU A 212 -14.46 4.47 -12.52
N LYS A 213 -15.02 3.42 -13.11
CA LYS A 213 -14.46 2.07 -13.03
C LYS A 213 -13.14 1.97 -13.83
N LEU A 214 -12.17 1.23 -13.29
CA LEU A 214 -10.88 0.94 -13.94
C LEU A 214 -10.80 -0.54 -14.38
N PRO A 215 -11.46 -0.94 -15.49
CA PRO A 215 -11.54 -2.35 -15.91
C PRO A 215 -10.17 -3.00 -16.18
N GLN A 216 -9.16 -2.22 -16.56
CA GLN A 216 -7.79 -2.69 -16.77
C GLN A 216 -7.15 -3.26 -15.49
N LEU A 217 -7.56 -2.76 -14.31
CA LEU A 217 -7.08 -3.20 -13.00
C LEU A 217 -7.88 -4.37 -12.42
N LYS A 218 -8.77 -5.01 -13.21
CA LYS A 218 -9.48 -6.20 -12.75
C LYS A 218 -8.49 -7.30 -12.34
N GLY A 219 -8.60 -7.76 -11.09
CA GLY A 219 -7.69 -8.76 -10.50
C GLY A 219 -6.28 -8.22 -10.21
N ALA A 220 -6.12 -6.89 -10.12
CA ALA A 220 -4.84 -6.29 -9.76
C ALA A 220 -4.53 -6.40 -8.25
N SER A 221 -3.25 -6.58 -7.93
CA SER A 221 -2.70 -6.56 -6.57
C SER A 221 -1.42 -5.71 -6.49
N GLY A 222 -1.05 -5.28 -5.29
CA GLY A 222 0.22 -4.58 -5.04
C GLY A 222 0.47 -3.35 -5.92
N LEU A 223 -0.50 -2.43 -5.92
CA LEU A 223 -0.49 -1.24 -6.76
C LEU A 223 0.60 -0.25 -6.30
N VAL A 224 1.47 0.16 -7.22
CA VAL A 224 2.53 1.16 -6.99
C VAL A 224 2.44 2.26 -8.03
N TYR A 225 2.35 3.52 -7.60
CA TYR A 225 2.18 4.67 -8.51
C TYR A 225 3.49 5.39 -8.78
N LEU A 226 3.73 5.69 -10.06
CA LEU A 226 4.86 6.47 -10.55
C LEU A 226 4.33 7.86 -10.98
N PRO A 227 4.48 8.89 -10.12
CA PRO A 227 3.86 10.20 -10.36
C PRO A 227 4.43 10.93 -11.58
N ASN A 228 5.71 10.72 -11.91
CA ASN A 228 6.38 11.41 -13.01
C ASN A 228 5.80 11.01 -14.39
N ASP A 229 5.44 9.74 -14.54
CA ASP A 229 4.96 9.18 -15.82
C ASP A 229 3.44 8.98 -15.87
N ASP A 230 2.75 9.19 -14.74
CA ASP A 230 1.35 8.81 -14.52
C ASP A 230 1.10 7.34 -14.92
N VAL A 231 1.88 6.48 -14.28
CA VAL A 231 1.88 5.02 -14.48
C VAL A 231 1.58 4.31 -13.17
N ILE A 232 0.87 3.20 -13.24
CA ILE A 232 0.70 2.28 -12.12
C ILE A 232 1.32 0.92 -12.45
N ILE A 233 2.12 0.40 -11.53
CA ILE A 233 2.65 -0.95 -11.55
C ILE A 233 1.77 -1.83 -10.66
N TYR A 234 1.44 -3.03 -11.10
CA TYR A 234 0.61 -3.97 -10.34
C TYR A 234 0.85 -5.41 -10.76
N GLY A 235 0.52 -6.34 -9.86
CA GLY A 235 0.42 -7.76 -10.12
C GLY A 235 -0.95 -8.08 -10.69
N LYS A 236 -1.04 -9.03 -11.60
CA LYS A 236 -2.32 -9.50 -12.13
C LYS A 236 -2.27 -10.98 -12.41
N SER A 237 -3.30 -11.69 -11.99
CA SER A 237 -3.39 -13.12 -12.28
C SER A 237 -3.87 -13.39 -13.70
N ARG A 238 -3.40 -14.51 -14.26
CA ARG A 238 -3.80 -15.03 -15.56
C ARG A 238 -4.07 -16.52 -15.42
N MET A 239 -5.28 -16.92 -15.80
CA MET A 239 -5.60 -18.32 -16.03
C MET A 239 -4.92 -18.80 -17.30
N ARG A 240 -4.13 -19.87 -17.21
CA ARG A 240 -3.73 -20.65 -18.39
C ARG A 240 -4.68 -21.83 -18.51
N ILE A 241 -5.14 -22.11 -19.73
CA ILE A 241 -6.20 -23.10 -20.04
C ILE A 241 -5.88 -24.53 -19.53
N LEU A 242 -4.65 -24.82 -19.11
CA LEU A 242 -4.18 -26.14 -18.68
C LEU A 242 -3.27 -26.16 -17.43
N ILE A 243 -2.97 -25.02 -16.78
CA ILE A 243 -2.05 -24.93 -15.63
C ILE A 243 -2.56 -23.88 -14.64
N SER A 244 -2.27 -24.10 -13.34
CA SER A 244 -2.56 -23.22 -12.20
C SER A 244 -2.46 -21.72 -12.48
N GLU A 245 -3.15 -20.91 -11.67
CA GLU A 245 -3.09 -19.45 -11.70
C GLU A 245 -1.64 -18.95 -11.73
N THR A 246 -1.28 -18.14 -12.74
CA THR A 246 0.04 -17.52 -12.85
C THR A 246 -0.10 -16.02 -12.62
N TYR A 247 0.85 -15.42 -11.91
CA TYR A 247 0.90 -13.99 -11.67
C TYR A 247 2.00 -13.36 -12.50
N ASP A 248 1.74 -12.20 -13.08
CA ASP A 248 2.72 -11.37 -13.77
C ASP A 248 2.66 -9.94 -13.20
N ILE A 249 3.76 -9.20 -13.35
CA ILE A 249 3.82 -7.76 -13.02
C ILE A 249 3.67 -6.97 -14.31
N PHE A 250 2.73 -6.02 -14.30
CA PHE A 250 2.43 -5.11 -15.41
C PHE A 250 2.64 -3.66 -14.98
N ALA A 251 2.83 -2.80 -15.98
CA ALA A 251 2.68 -1.35 -15.84
C ALA A 251 1.60 -0.86 -16.79
N TYR A 252 0.70 -0.01 -16.31
CA TYR A 252 -0.31 0.67 -17.10
C TYR A 252 -0.07 2.17 -17.09
N SER A 253 0.04 2.77 -18.27
CA SER A 253 0.11 4.22 -18.44
C SER A 253 -1.29 4.80 -18.63
N PHE A 254 -1.68 5.73 -17.75
CA PHE A 254 -2.94 6.47 -17.91
C PHE A 254 -2.88 7.41 -19.12
N ASN A 255 -1.69 7.90 -19.49
CA ASN A 255 -1.49 8.78 -20.64
C ASN A 255 -1.69 8.02 -21.96
N THR A 256 -1.00 6.90 -22.16
CA THR A 256 -1.07 6.16 -23.44
C THR A 256 -2.18 5.11 -23.46
N LYS A 257 -2.84 4.86 -22.33
CA LYS A 257 -3.82 3.77 -22.12
C LYS A 257 -3.28 2.38 -22.50
N LYS A 258 -1.95 2.18 -22.36
CA LYS A 258 -1.28 0.92 -22.69
C LYS A 258 -0.84 0.21 -21.42
N GLU A 259 -1.05 -1.09 -21.41
CA GLU A 259 -0.48 -2.03 -20.44
C GLU A 259 0.77 -2.67 -21.07
N ILE A 260 1.88 -2.70 -20.33
CA ILE A 260 3.08 -3.44 -20.70
C ILE A 260 3.42 -4.43 -19.59
N LYS A 261 3.97 -5.57 -19.96
CA LYS A 261 4.46 -6.55 -18.99
C LYS A 261 5.88 -6.21 -18.58
N LEU A 262 6.12 -6.15 -17.28
CA LEU A 262 7.45 -5.95 -16.69
C LEU A 262 8.12 -7.28 -16.34
N ARG A 263 7.36 -8.24 -15.80
CA ARG A 263 7.89 -9.53 -15.34
C ARG A 263 6.86 -10.65 -15.43
N THR A 264 7.31 -11.83 -15.86
CA THR A 264 6.50 -13.05 -15.92
C THR A 264 6.66 -13.86 -14.63
N SER A 265 5.61 -14.58 -14.22
CA SER A 265 5.67 -15.51 -13.08
C SER A 265 6.16 -14.83 -11.79
N SER A 266 5.61 -13.66 -11.50
CA SER A 266 5.91 -12.88 -10.31
C SER A 266 4.66 -12.18 -9.80
N HIS A 267 4.44 -12.27 -8.50
CA HIS A 267 3.38 -11.58 -7.78
C HIS A 267 3.94 -10.34 -7.08
N ILE A 268 3.09 -9.36 -6.81
CA ILE A 268 3.40 -8.21 -5.96
C ILE A 268 2.24 -8.03 -4.98
N SER A 269 2.54 -8.12 -3.69
CA SER A 269 1.59 -7.84 -2.62
C SER A 269 1.64 -6.37 -2.23
N SER A 270 2.85 -5.80 -2.15
CA SER A 270 3.10 -4.38 -1.93
C SER A 270 4.45 -3.99 -2.51
N GLY A 271 4.60 -2.71 -2.84
CA GLY A 271 5.83 -2.15 -3.38
C GLY A 271 5.92 -0.65 -3.18
N VAL A 272 7.12 -0.13 -3.39
CA VAL A 272 7.44 1.29 -3.42
C VAL A 272 8.30 1.59 -4.63
N TRP A 273 8.12 2.78 -5.19
CA TRP A 273 8.96 3.28 -6.26
C TRP A 273 10.03 4.21 -5.71
N LEU A 274 11.28 3.96 -6.11
CA LEU A 274 12.44 4.79 -5.81
C LEU A 274 12.90 5.44 -7.12
N PRO A 275 12.97 6.79 -7.20
CA PRO A 275 13.32 7.51 -8.42
C PRO A 275 14.73 7.22 -8.94
#